data_AF-A0A533XVC5-F1
#
_entry.id   AF-A0A533XVC5-F1
#
_cell.length_a   1.000
_cell.length_b   1.000
_cell.length_c   1.000
_cell.angle_alpha   90.00
_cell.angle_beta   90.00
_cell.angle_gamma   90.00
#
_symmetry.space_group_name_H-M   'P 1'
#
loop_
_entity.id
_entity.type
_entity.pdbx_description
1 polymer ?
#
loop_
_entity_poly.entity_id
_entity_poly.type
_entity_poly.pdbx_seq_one_letter_code
_entity_poly.pdbx_strand_id
1 'polypeptide(L)'
;FKQGAALSPETKQEKEEVIRQKLLTYQRHVRELEGEVQTKKRELLSDFTEKIEQVVREIAEQEHITLVMEQGDAGPGALVLYSEPSINLTDRVIKAFDSKDER
;
A
#
# COMPACT_ATOMS: atom_id res chain seq x y z
N PHE A 1 -3.72 10.42 61.95
CA PHE A 1 -3.38 9.13 61.31
C PHE A 1 -4.02 9.09 59.93
N LYS A 2 -3.18 8.97 58.90
CA LYS A 2 -3.43 8.52 57.51
C LYS A 2 -4.82 8.82 56.92
N GLN A 3 -4.94 9.96 56.24
CA GLN A 3 -5.80 10.05 55.04
C GLN A 3 -5.14 9.23 53.92
N GLY A 4 -5.17 7.91 54.08
CA GLY A 4 -4.86 6.98 53.00
C GLY A 4 -6.14 6.83 52.20
N ALA A 5 -6.20 7.47 51.04
CA ALA A 5 -7.26 7.32 50.06
C ALA A 5 -7.39 5.85 49.64
N ALA A 6 -8.12 5.05 50.41
CA ALA A 6 -8.62 3.76 49.95
C ALA A 6 -9.81 4.10 49.04
N LEU A 7 -9.56 4.10 47.73
CA LEU A 7 -10.63 4.01 46.73
C LEU A 7 -11.62 2.95 47.21
N SER A 8 -12.90 3.31 47.40
CA SER A 8 -13.91 2.31 47.70
C SER A 8 -13.89 1.25 46.58
N PRO A 9 -14.22 -0.02 46.87
CA PRO A 9 -14.24 -1.08 45.88
C PRO A 9 -15.02 -0.69 44.60
N GLU A 10 -16.12 0.06 44.75
CA GLU A 10 -16.91 0.55 43.62
C GLU A 10 -16.14 1.58 42.77
N THR A 11 -15.45 2.54 43.41
CA THR A 11 -14.67 3.56 42.69
C THR A 11 -13.47 2.94 41.96
N LYS A 12 -12.91 1.86 42.51
CA LYS A 12 -11.83 1.11 41.86
C LYS A 12 -12.35 0.36 40.63
N GLN A 13 -13.49 -0.31 40.75
CA GLN A 13 -14.11 -1.06 39.66
C GLN A 13 -14.55 -0.15 38.49
N GLU A 14 -15.11 1.02 38.80
CA GLU A 14 -15.49 2.01 37.78
C GLU A 14 -14.27 2.53 37.01
N LYS A 15 -13.16 2.80 37.71
CA LYS A 15 -11.89 3.20 37.07
C LYS A 15 -11.30 2.10 36.19
N GLU A 16 -11.34 0.85 36.63
CA GLU A 16 -10.86 -0.30 35.86
C GLU A 16 -11.66 -0.46 34.55
N GLU A 17 -12.98 -0.32 34.60
CA GLU A 17 -13.83 -0.39 33.40
C GLU A 17 -13.57 0.78 32.45
N VAL A 18 -13.42 2.01 32.96
CA VAL A 18 -13.06 3.16 32.12
C VAL A 18 -11.71 2.96 31.42
N ILE A 19 -10.70 2.43 32.12
CA ILE A 19 -9.39 2.15 31.53
C ILE A 19 -9.51 1.06 30.45
N ARG A 20 -10.27 0.00 30.72
CA ARG A 20 -10.51 -1.10 29.77
C ARG A 20 -11.19 -0.58 28.50
N GLN A 21 -12.22 0.24 28.63
CA GLN A 21 -12.91 0.85 27.49
C GLN A 21 -11.98 1.77 26.69
N LYS A 22 -11.16 2.58 27.36
CA LYS A 22 -10.16 3.41 26.68
C LYS A 22 -9.15 2.59 25.89
N LEU A 23 -8.68 1.46 26.44
CA LEU A 23 -7.75 0.58 25.75
C LEU A 23 -8.37 -0.05 24.49
N LEU A 24 -9.62 -0.51 24.58
CA LEU A 24 -10.34 -1.08 23.43
C LEU A 24 -10.55 -0.03 22.33
N THR A 25 -10.95 1.19 22.70
CA THR A 25 -11.10 2.30 21.76
C THR A 25 -9.76 2.66 21.10
N TYR A 26 -8.68 2.72 21.89
CA TYR A 26 -7.34 2.97 21.36
C TYR A 26 -6.91 1.90 20.35
N GLN A 27 -7.06 0.63 20.70
CA GLN A 27 -6.72 -0.49 19.80
C GLN A 27 -7.56 -0.46 18.51
N ARG A 28 -8.84 -0.08 18.59
CA ARG A 28 -9.69 0.09 17.42
C ARG A 28 -9.17 1.22 16.54
N HIS A 29 -8.87 2.36 17.13
CA HIS A 29 -8.40 3.54 16.39
C HIS A 29 -7.07 3.28 15.68
N VAL A 30 -6.14 2.56 16.32
CA VAL A 30 -4.88 2.15 15.67
C VAL A 30 -5.15 1.31 14.42
N ARG A 31 -6.04 0.32 14.49
CA ARG A 31 -6.40 -0.51 13.33
C ARG A 31 -7.09 0.28 12.22
N GLU A 32 -7.95 1.23 12.59
CA GLU A 32 -8.61 2.13 11.63
C GLU A 32 -7.56 2.97 10.90
N LEU A 33 -6.63 3.59 11.62
CA LEU A 33 -5.54 4.38 11.04
C LEU A 33 -4.62 3.53 10.14
N GLU A 34 -4.27 2.31 10.56
CA GLU A 34 -3.49 1.39 9.72
C GLU A 34 -4.23 1.06 8.43
N GLY A 35 -5.55 0.82 8.52
CA GLY A 35 -6.41 0.58 7.35
C GLY A 35 -6.48 1.79 6.42
N GLU A 36 -6.67 2.99 6.96
CA GLU A 36 -6.68 4.24 6.19
C GLU A 36 -5.36 4.48 5.47
N VAL A 37 -4.22 4.25 6.13
CA VAL A 37 -2.90 4.37 5.50
C VAL A 37 -2.76 3.41 4.33
N GLN A 38 -3.19 2.15 4.48
CA GLN A 38 -3.11 1.17 3.40
C GLN A 38 -4.06 1.50 2.23
N THR A 39 -5.26 1.98 2.54
CA THR A 39 -6.21 2.43 1.50
C THR A 39 -5.65 3.63 0.74
N LYS A 40 -5.15 4.64 1.45
CA LYS A 40 -4.57 5.83 0.82
C LYS A 40 -3.33 5.51 -0.01
N LYS A 41 -2.49 4.57 0.44
CA LYS A 41 -1.36 4.06 -0.36
C LYS A 41 -1.84 3.42 -1.66
N ARG A 42 -2.88 2.57 -1.60
CA ARG A 42 -3.44 1.91 -2.78
C ARG A 42 -4.06 2.92 -3.75
N GLU A 43 -4.84 3.88 -3.26
CA GLU A 43 -5.43 4.94 -4.08
C GLU A 43 -4.36 5.75 -4.80
N LEU A 44 -3.32 6.21 -4.07
CA LEU A 44 -2.21 6.96 -4.66
C LEU A 44 -1.44 6.17 -5.72
N LEU A 45 -1.28 4.85 -5.51
CA LEU A 45 -0.59 3.99 -6.47
C LEU A 45 -1.48 3.57 -7.64
N SER A 46 -2.80 3.58 -7.50
CA SER A 46 -3.74 3.18 -8.55
C SER A 46 -3.62 4.10 -9.76
N ASP A 47 -3.74 5.42 -9.54
CA ASP A 47 -3.62 6.42 -10.61
C ASP A 47 -2.25 6.33 -11.32
N PHE A 48 -1.19 6.08 -10.54
CA PHE A 48 0.16 5.90 -11.09
C PHE A 48 0.26 4.63 -11.96
N THR A 49 -0.36 3.53 -11.52
CA THR A 49 -0.39 2.26 -12.25
C THR A 49 -1.16 2.41 -13.55
N GLU A 50 -2.33 3.05 -13.53
CA GLU A 50 -3.14 3.32 -14.72
C GLU A 50 -2.37 4.14 -15.76
N LYS A 51 -1.65 5.18 -15.32
CA LYS A 51 -0.79 5.97 -16.22
C LYS A 51 0.32 5.13 -16.85
N ILE A 52 0.98 4.26 -16.08
CA ILE A 52 2.01 3.34 -16.62
C ILE A 52 1.38 2.38 -17.63
N GLU A 53 0.26 1.75 -17.32
CA GLU A 53 -0.44 0.83 -18.22
C GLU A 53 -0.81 1.51 -19.54
N GLN A 54 -1.24 2.77 -19.50
CA GLN A 54 -1.51 3.55 -20.70
C GLN A 54 -0.24 3.74 -21.54
N VAL A 55 0.88 4.14 -20.92
CA VAL A 55 2.16 4.32 -21.63
C VAL A 55 2.65 3.01 -22.25
N VAL A 56 2.56 1.91 -21.49
CA VAL A 56 2.93 0.57 -21.98
C VAL A 56 2.08 0.19 -23.19
N ARG A 57 0.76 0.41 -23.13
CA ARG A 57 -0.16 0.11 -24.23
C ARG A 57 0.18 0.91 -25.49
N GLU A 58 0.43 2.20 -25.35
CA GLU A 58 0.77 3.05 -26.49
C GLU A 58 2.06 2.62 -27.17
N ILE A 59 3.10 2.29 -26.40
CA ILE A 59 4.36 1.75 -26.94
C ILE A 59 4.09 0.41 -27.64
N ALA A 60 3.32 -0.48 -27.02
CA ALA A 60 3.01 -1.78 -27.60
C ALA A 60 2.23 -1.68 -28.91
N GLU A 61 1.25 -0.77 -29.00
CA GLU A 61 0.49 -0.52 -30.23
C GLU A 61 1.36 0.09 -31.33
N GLN A 62 2.21 1.07 -31.00
CA GLN A 62 3.11 1.75 -31.94
C GLN A 62 4.18 0.81 -32.51
N GLU A 63 4.72 -0.07 -31.68
CA GLU A 63 5.77 -1.02 -32.06
C GLU A 63 5.23 -2.39 -32.51
N HIS A 64 3.90 -2.55 -32.58
CA HIS A 64 3.24 -3.80 -32.93
C HIS A 64 3.61 -4.99 -32.03
N ILE A 65 3.84 -4.73 -30.74
CA ILE A 65 4.16 -5.74 -29.73
C ILE A 65 2.88 -6.52 -29.39
N THR A 66 2.93 -7.83 -29.60
CA THR A 66 1.75 -8.70 -29.43
C THR A 66 1.44 -9.02 -27.96
N LEU A 67 2.46 -9.03 -27.10
CA LEU A 67 2.33 -9.35 -25.68
C LEU A 67 3.40 -8.63 -24.87
N VAL A 68 2.96 -7.97 -23.80
CA VAL A 68 3.84 -7.41 -22.77
C VAL A 68 3.61 -8.21 -21.48
N MET A 69 4.70 -8.64 -20.85
CA MET A 69 4.66 -9.35 -19.57
C MET A 69 5.50 -8.59 -18.54
N GLU A 70 4.98 -8.45 -17.33
CA GLU A 70 5.75 -7.93 -16.21
C GLU A 70 6.83 -8.94 -15.80
N GLN A 71 8.05 -8.45 -15.65
CA GLN A 71 9.14 -9.26 -15.09
C GLN A 71 8.96 -9.32 -13.57
N GLY A 72 8.26 -10.34 -13.09
CA GLY A 72 8.11 -10.60 -11.66
C GLY A 72 9.41 -11.09 -11.00
N ASP A 73 9.32 -11.41 -9.70
CA ASP A 73 10.47 -11.89 -8.93
C ASP A 73 11.07 -13.18 -9.49
N ALA A 74 12.40 -13.26 -9.50
CA ALA A 74 13.11 -14.47 -9.87
C ALA A 74 12.97 -15.53 -8.75
N GLY A 75 12.55 -16.74 -9.12
CA GLY A 75 12.45 -17.86 -8.17
C GLY A 75 11.51 -18.99 -8.62
N PRO A 76 11.28 -19.99 -7.75
CA PRO A 76 10.29 -21.02 -8.00
C PRO A 76 8.90 -20.40 -8.25
N GLY A 77 8.33 -20.64 -9.44
CA GLY A 77 7.05 -20.05 -9.84
C GLY A 77 7.16 -18.71 -10.59
N ALA A 78 8.36 -18.27 -10.97
CA ALA A 78 8.52 -17.09 -11.81
C ALA A 78 7.76 -17.25 -13.15
N LEU A 79 6.97 -16.24 -13.48
CA LEU A 79 6.19 -16.18 -14.73
C LEU A 79 7.11 -16.08 -15.95
N VAL A 80 8.23 -15.37 -15.82
CA VAL A 80 9.24 -15.20 -16.86
C VAL A 80 10.56 -15.79 -16.35
N LEU A 81 10.96 -16.94 -16.90
CA LEU A 81 12.23 -17.59 -16.56
C LEU A 81 13.42 -16.96 -17.31
N TYR A 82 13.17 -16.47 -18.53
CA TYR A 82 14.15 -15.82 -19.38
C TYR A 82 13.44 -14.93 -20.39
N SER A 83 14.02 -13.76 -20.65
CA SER A 83 13.68 -12.89 -21.76
C SER A 83 14.99 -12.36 -22.36
N GLU A 84 15.00 -12.12 -23.67
CA GLU A 84 16.14 -11.44 -24.28
C GLU A 84 16.20 -10.00 -23.76
N PRO A 85 17.38 -9.46 -23.36
CA PRO A 85 17.46 -8.08 -22.87
C PRO A 85 16.93 -7.03 -23.85
N SER A 86 17.01 -7.29 -25.15
CA SER A 86 16.54 -6.37 -26.21
C SER A 86 15.01 -6.16 -26.22
N ILE A 87 14.25 -7.12 -25.68
CA ILE A 87 12.78 -7.01 -25.60
C ILE A 87 12.31 -6.31 -24.32
N ASN A 88 13.24 -5.92 -23.44
CA ASN A 88 12.90 -5.17 -22.23
C ASN A 88 12.40 -3.76 -22.60
N LEU A 89 11.22 -3.41 -22.11
CA LEU A 89 10.55 -2.13 -22.38
C LEU A 89 10.71 -1.12 -21.26
N THR A 90 11.20 -1.51 -20.08
CA THR A 90 11.17 -0.72 -18.84
C THR A 90 11.75 0.68 -19.03
N ASP A 91 12.98 0.79 -19.56
CA ASP A 91 13.62 2.10 -19.76
C ASP A 91 12.86 3.00 -20.76
N ARG A 92 12.21 2.39 -21.76
CA ARG A 92 11.40 3.12 -22.75
C ARG A 92 10.10 3.62 -22.12
N VAL A 93 9.45 2.79 -21.31
CA VAL A 93 8.24 3.14 -20.56
C VAL A 93 8.54 4.28 -19.59
N ILE A 94 9.63 4.22 -18.83
CA ILE A 94 10.04 5.30 -17.91
C ILE A 94 10.21 6.61 -18.68
N LYS A 95 10.98 6.61 -19.78
CA LYS A 95 11.19 7.83 -20.58
C LYS A 95 9.89 8.41 -21.16
N ALA A 96 9.01 7.54 -21.65
CA ALA A 96 7.74 7.95 -22.23
C ALA A 96 6.77 8.48 -21.15
N PHE A 97 6.79 7.90 -19.94
CA PHE A 97 6.04 8.36 -18.79
C PHE A 97 6.50 9.75 -18.35
N ASP A 98 7.81 9.93 -18.11
CA ASP A 98 8.37 11.21 -17.68
C ASP A 98 8.07 12.32 -18.70
N SER A 99 8.21 12.02 -20.00
CA SER A 99 7.91 12.97 -21.08
C SER A 99 6.44 13.38 -21.16
N LYS A 100 5.52 12.59 -20.59
CA LYS A 100 4.09 12.88 -20.54
C LYS A 100 3.69 13.60 -19.25
N ASP A 101 4.33 13.29 -18.13
CA ASP A 101 4.06 13.95 -16.84
C ASP A 101 4.60 15.40 -16.84
N GLU A 102 5.59 15.70 -17.67
CA GLU A 102 6.11 17.06 -17.90
C GLU A 102 5.24 17.94 -18.83
N ARG A 103 4.14 17.41 -19.41
CA ARG A 103 3.23 18.16 -20.31
C ARG A 103 1.91 18.50 -19.64
#